data_AF-A0A183V7W9-F1
#
_entry.id   AF-A0A183V7W9-F1
#
_cell.length_a   1.000
_cell.length_b   1.000
_cell.length_c   1.000
_cell.angle_alpha   90.00
_cell.angle_beta   90.00
_cell.angle_gamma   90.00
#
_symmetry.space_group_name_H-M   'P 1'
#
loop_
_entity.id
_entity.type
_entity.pdbx_description
1 polymer ?
#
loop_
_entity_poly.entity_id
_entity_poly.type
_entity_poly.pdbx_seq_one_letter_code
_entity_poly.pdbx_strand_id
1 'polypeptide(L)'
;MKSEEAEQLSRLQKRDNCDENAARSRINAQMPLSEKLRRATHIVDNSGDPERTRTQVNNLIDEFNASRLPFFIRGALLVLLALTILGLTQLIALL
;
A
#
# COMPACT_ATOMS: atom_id res chain seq x y z
N MET A 1 -10.19 -3.72 1.61
CA MET A 1 -11.50 -3.04 1.57
C MET A 1 -12.60 -4.04 1.81
N LYS A 2 -13.33 -3.90 2.92
CA LYS A 2 -14.51 -4.69 3.26
C LYS A 2 -15.76 -3.81 3.16
N SER A 3 -16.81 -4.32 2.52
CA SER A 3 -18.17 -3.76 2.47
C SER A 3 -19.16 -4.92 2.24
N GLU A 4 -20.35 -4.88 2.82
CA GLU A 4 -21.36 -5.93 2.61
C GLU A 4 -21.90 -5.91 1.17
N GLU A 5 -22.41 -7.04 0.68
CA GLU A 5 -22.84 -7.18 -0.72
C GLU A 5 -23.99 -6.23 -1.08
N ALA A 6 -24.96 -6.07 -0.19
CA ALA A 6 -26.09 -5.14 -0.38
C ALA A 6 -25.61 -3.68 -0.48
N GLU A 7 -24.60 -3.32 0.32
CA GLU A 7 -24.01 -2.00 0.30
C GLU A 7 -23.21 -1.77 -1.00
N GLN A 8 -22.46 -2.79 -1.44
CA GLN A 8 -21.72 -2.78 -2.69
C GLN A 8 -22.66 -2.63 -3.90
N LEU A 9 -23.79 -3.33 -3.88
CA LEU A 9 -24.83 -3.23 -4.90
C LEU A 9 -25.39 -1.80 -4.98
N SER A 10 -25.83 -1.24 -3.85
CA SER A 10 -26.38 0.12 -3.81
C SER A 10 -25.38 1.16 -4.31
N ARG A 11 -24.11 1.04 -3.90
CA ARG A 11 -23.03 1.94 -4.33
C ARG A 11 -22.76 1.84 -5.83
N LEU A 12 -22.75 0.62 -6.39
CA LEU A 12 -22.55 0.39 -7.83
C LEU A 12 -23.67 1.00 -8.67
N GLN A 13 -24.92 0.74 -8.30
CA GLN A 13 -26.08 1.29 -9.00
C GLN A 13 -26.07 2.82 -9.00
N LYS A 14 -25.81 3.44 -7.83
CA LYS A 14 -25.74 4.90 -7.70
C LYS A 14 -24.59 5.53 -8.49
N ARG A 15 -23.41 4.89 -8.47
CA ARG A 15 -22.21 5.44 -9.12
C ARG A 15 -22.24 5.27 -10.64
N ASP A 16 -22.66 4.10 -11.11
CA ASP A 16 -22.56 3.72 -12.51
C ASP A 16 -23.90 3.87 -13.26
N ASN A 17 -24.96 4.28 -12.56
CA ASN A 17 -26.34 4.41 -13.07
C ASN A 17 -26.81 3.14 -13.80
N CYS A 18 -26.55 1.97 -13.21
CA CYS A 18 -26.87 0.66 -13.77
C CYS A 18 -27.98 -0.05 -12.99
N ASP A 19 -28.65 -0.99 -13.65
CA ASP A 19 -29.66 -1.84 -13.02
C ASP A 19 -29.04 -2.89 -12.08
N GLU A 20 -29.89 -3.57 -11.31
CA GLU A 20 -29.47 -4.60 -10.36
C GLU A 20 -28.75 -5.78 -11.03
N ASN A 21 -29.21 -6.22 -12.19
CA ASN A 21 -28.64 -7.37 -12.89
C ASN A 21 -27.22 -7.07 -13.38
N ALA A 22 -27.01 -5.88 -13.93
CA ALA A 22 -25.70 -5.38 -14.33
C ALA A 22 -24.76 -5.22 -13.14
N ALA A 23 -25.26 -4.66 -12.02
CA ALA A 23 -24.46 -4.51 -10.81
C ALA A 23 -24.08 -5.88 -10.19
N ARG A 24 -25.02 -6.83 -10.09
CA ARG A 24 -24.77 -8.21 -9.63
C ARG A 24 -23.79 -8.94 -10.53
N SER A 25 -23.92 -8.80 -11.85
CA SER A 25 -22.97 -9.40 -12.79
C SER A 25 -21.55 -8.89 -12.55
N ARG A 26 -21.37 -7.61 -12.26
CA ARG A 26 -20.06 -7.01 -11.91
C ARG A 26 -19.53 -7.48 -10.56
N ILE A 27 -20.39 -7.70 -9.57
CA ILE A 27 -20.00 -8.24 -8.26
C ILE A 27 -19.54 -9.69 -8.44
N ASN A 28 -20.31 -10.51 -9.17
CA ASN A 28 -20.03 -11.92 -9.40
C ASN A 28 -18.81 -12.17 -10.29
N ALA A 29 -18.44 -11.20 -11.15
CA ALA A 29 -17.21 -11.26 -11.94
C ALA A 29 -15.93 -11.06 -11.10
N GLN A 30 -16.05 -10.60 -9.86
CA GLN A 30 -14.93 -10.40 -8.95
C GLN A 30 -14.72 -11.64 -8.07
N MET A 31 -13.54 -11.73 -7.45
CA MET A 31 -13.29 -12.70 -6.38
C MET A 31 -14.28 -12.50 -5.23
N PRO A 32 -14.88 -13.56 -4.65
CA PRO A 32 -15.75 -13.45 -3.50
C PRO A 32 -15.09 -12.69 -2.35
N LEU A 33 -15.88 -11.88 -1.62
CA LEU A 33 -15.35 -11.05 -0.54
C LEU A 33 -14.62 -11.87 0.53
N SER A 34 -15.16 -13.04 0.90
CA SER A 34 -14.54 -13.96 1.86
C SER A 34 -13.14 -14.40 1.42
N GLU A 35 -12.99 -14.75 0.14
CA GLU A 35 -11.72 -15.14 -0.47
C GLU A 35 -10.73 -13.98 -0.52
N LYS A 36 -11.21 -12.78 -0.87
CA LYS A 36 -10.40 -11.57 -0.89
C LYS A 36 -9.88 -11.23 0.51
N LEU A 37 -10.71 -11.38 1.54
CA LEU A 37 -10.32 -11.16 2.94
C LEU A 37 -9.31 -12.21 3.41
N ARG A 38 -9.50 -13.48 3.05
CA ARG A 38 -8.55 -14.56 3.41
C ARG A 38 -7.15 -14.34 2.85
N ARG A 39 -7.04 -13.73 1.66
CA ARG A 39 -5.75 -13.47 0.99
C ARG A 39 -5.10 -12.15 1.38
N ALA A 40 -5.81 -11.27 2.07
CA ALA A 40 -5.33 -9.91 2.34
C ALA A 40 -4.34 -9.91 3.51
N THR A 41 -3.17 -9.29 3.30
CA THR A 41 -2.22 -8.98 4.39
C THR A 41 -2.75 -7.87 5.28
N HIS A 42 -3.44 -6.88 4.69
CA HIS A 42 -4.01 -5.74 5.39
C HIS A 42 -5.44 -5.50 4.91
N ILE A 43 -6.34 -5.14 5.83
CA ILE A 43 -7.75 -4.90 5.56
C ILE A 43 -8.11 -3.50 6.05
N VAL A 44 -8.62 -2.67 5.13
CA VAL A 44 -9.30 -1.40 5.46
C VAL A 44 -10.81 -1.62 5.35
N ASP A 45 -11.56 -1.29 6.39
CA ASP A 45 -13.02 -1.30 6.39
C ASP A 45 -13.56 0.08 5.96
N ASN A 46 -14.41 0.10 4.92
CA ASN A 46 -15.00 1.31 4.35
C ASN A 46 -16.55 1.29 4.40
N SER A 47 -17.11 0.47 5.29
CA SER A 47 -18.56 0.42 5.57
C SER A 47 -19.03 1.49 6.55
N GLY A 48 -18.09 2.15 7.26
CA GLY A 48 -18.38 3.14 8.29
C GLY A 48 -18.09 4.58 7.88
N ASP A 49 -17.92 5.42 8.89
CA ASP A 49 -17.57 6.83 8.76
C ASP A 49 -16.24 7.04 8.00
N PRO A 50 -16.16 8.01 7.06
CA PRO A 50 -14.93 8.30 6.32
C PRO A 50 -13.71 8.60 7.19
N GLU A 51 -13.87 9.22 8.36
CA GLU A 51 -12.73 9.50 9.24
C GLU A 51 -12.16 8.20 9.82
N ARG A 52 -13.01 7.22 10.13
CA ARG A 52 -12.54 5.88 10.54
C ARG A 52 -11.74 5.18 9.45
N THR A 53 -12.15 5.33 8.18
CA THR A 53 -11.38 4.82 7.04
C THR A 53 -10.04 5.54 6.94
N ARG A 54 -10.03 6.88 7.10
CA ARG A 54 -8.81 7.69 7.07
C ARG A 54 -7.82 7.29 8.17
N THR A 55 -8.28 7.06 9.40
CA THR A 55 -7.42 6.58 10.49
C THR A 55 -6.80 5.22 10.18
N GLN A 56 -7.57 4.26 9.68
CA GLN A 56 -7.04 2.95 9.29
C GLN A 56 -5.95 3.07 8.21
N VAL A 57 -6.16 3.93 7.22
CA VAL A 57 -5.20 4.16 6.14
C VAL A 57 -3.92 4.81 6.68
N ASN A 58 -4.03 5.82 7.53
CA ASN A 58 -2.86 6.48 8.12
C ASN A 58 -2.02 5.51 8.95
N ASN A 59 -2.64 4.64 9.74
CA ASN A 59 -1.91 3.63 10.51
C ASN A 59 -1.10 2.69 9.62
N LEU A 60 -1.68 2.26 8.47
CA LEU A 60 -0.96 1.42 7.50
C LEU A 60 0.20 2.17 6.83
N ILE A 61 0.01 3.46 6.54
CA ILE A 61 1.08 4.30 5.98
C ILE A 61 2.25 4.41 6.97
N ASP A 62 1.95 4.63 8.26
CA ASP A 62 2.97 4.71 9.30
C ASP A 62 3.72 3.37 9.44
N GLU A 63 3.00 2.25 9.40
CA GLU A 63 3.58 0.90 9.41
C GLU A 63 4.51 0.68 8.21
N PHE A 64 4.07 1.02 6.99
CA PHE A 64 4.87 0.84 5.78
C PHE A 64 6.11 1.75 5.75
N ASN A 65 6.06 2.89 6.44
CA ASN A 65 7.17 3.83 6.56
C ASN A 65 8.10 3.54 7.75
N ALA A 66 7.80 2.55 8.59
CA ALA A 66 8.59 2.26 9.79
C ALA A 66 10.01 1.75 9.49
N SER A 67 10.29 1.26 8.26
CA SER A 67 11.58 0.67 7.91
C SER A 67 12.70 1.71 7.85
N ARG A 68 13.68 1.57 8.75
CA ARG A 68 14.92 2.37 8.78
C ARG A 68 15.98 1.86 7.81
N LEU A 69 15.78 0.69 7.20
CA LEU A 69 16.77 0.01 6.36
C LEU A 69 17.32 0.88 5.21
N PRO A 70 16.52 1.68 4.49
CA PRO A 70 17.04 2.53 3.40
C PRO A 70 18.05 3.58 3.88
N PHE A 71 17.89 4.10 5.09
CA PHE A 71 18.82 5.08 5.66
C PHE A 71 20.17 4.45 5.96
N PHE A 72 20.19 3.24 6.51
CA PHE A 72 21.41 2.48 6.76
C PHE A 72 22.14 2.11 5.47
N ILE A 73 21.41 1.61 4.47
CA ILE A 73 22.01 1.26 3.16
C ILE A 73 22.65 2.48 2.51
N ARG A 74 21.95 3.63 2.47
CA ARG A 74 22.49 4.88 1.92
C ARG A 74 23.73 5.35 2.68
N GLY A 75 23.68 5.29 4.02
CA GLY A 75 24.84 5.63 4.86
C GLY A 75 26.05 4.75 4.57
N ALA A 76 25.86 3.43 4.48
CA ALA A 76 26.93 2.49 4.16
C ALA A 76 27.54 2.74 2.77
N LEU A 77 26.71 3.02 1.76
CA LEU A 77 27.17 3.36 0.40
C LEU A 77 27.97 4.67 0.37
N LEU A 78 27.54 5.69 1.12
CA LEU A 78 28.28 6.96 1.24
C LEU A 78 29.62 6.78 1.93
N VAL A 79 29.67 5.98 3.00
CA VAL A 79 30.94 5.65 3.68
C VAL A 79 31.88 4.89 2.75
N LEU A 80 31.37 3.88 2.02
CA LEU A 80 32.17 3.14 1.06
C LEU A 80 32.73 4.07 -0.03
N LEU A 81 31.90 4.96 -0.59
CA LEU A 81 32.33 5.95 -1.58
C LEU A 81 33.39 6.91 -1.02
N ALA A 82 33.23 7.38 0.21
CA ALA A 82 34.21 8.25 0.83
C ALA A 82 35.56 7.54 1.04
N LEU A 83 35.53 6.27 1.47
CA LEU A 83 36.73 5.46 1.65
C LEU A 83 37.45 5.19 0.32
N THR A 84 36.72 4.92 -0.76
CA THR A 84 37.34 4.72 -2.08
C THR A 84 37.97 6.02 -2.60
N ILE A 85 37.29 7.16 -2.48
CA ILE A 85 37.84 8.47 -2.84
C ILE A 85 39.09 8.77 -2.02
N LEU A 86 39.05 8.58 -0.69
CA LEU A 86 40.20 8.80 0.18
C LEU A 86 41.39 7.91 -0.22
N GLY A 87 41.16 6.62 -0.44
CA GLY A 87 42.20 5.69 -0.89
C GLY A 87 42.82 6.09 -2.23
N LEU A 88 42.00 6.50 -3.20
CA LEU A 88 42.46 7.03 -4.48
C LEU A 88 43.30 8.29 -4.31
N THR A 89 42.90 9.23 -3.45
CA THR A 89 43.69 10.45 -3.18
C THR A 89 45.05 10.15 -2.55
N GLN A 90 45.13 9.20 -1.62
CA GLN A 90 46.40 8.78 -1.03
C GLN A 90 47.29 8.06 -2.04
N LEU A 91 46.73 7.21 -2.88
CA LEU A 91 47.48 6.51 -3.94
C LEU A 91 48.06 7.50 -4.97
N ILE A 92 47.28 8.50 -5.40
CA ILE A 92 47.76 9.56 -6.31
C ILE A 92 48.88 10.37 -5.65
N ALA A 93 48.80 10.64 -4.34
CA ALA A 93 49.85 11.36 -3.61
C ALA A 93 51.17 10.57 -3.46
N LEU A 94 51.16 9.26 -3.72
CA LEU A 94 52.32 8.36 -3.64
C LEU A 94 52.97 8.08 -5.01
N LEU A 95 52.38 8.54 -6.12
CA LEU A 95 52.87 8.42 -7.50
C LEU A 95 53.51 9.73 -7.97
#